data_AF-A0A9C8L8D5-F1
#
_entry.id   AF-A0A9C8L8D5-F1
#
_cell.length_a   1.000
_cell.length_b   1.000
_cell.length_c   1.000
_cell.angle_alpha   90.00
_cell.angle_beta   90.00
_cell.angle_gamma   90.00
#
_symmetry.space_group_name_H-M   'P 1'
#
loop_
_entity.id
_entity.type
_entity.pdbx_description
1 polymer ?
#
loop_
_entity_poly.entity_id
_entity_poly.type
_entity_poly.pdbx_seq_one_letter_code
_entity_poly.pdbx_strand_id
1 'polypeptide(L)' 'MTRIAILISGYGSNLQAIIDAVEAGELPSVEIALLVSNRREAYGIKRAVRHGIPVVYFPLAPYT' A
#
# COMPACT_ATOMS: atom_id res chain seq x y z
N MET A 1 16.89 5.13 -6.74
CA MET A 1 15.63 5.09 -5.97
C MET A 1 14.73 4.03 -6.57
N THR A 2 14.38 3.01 -5.79
CA THR A 2 13.53 1.89 -6.18
C THR A 2 12.09 2.20 -5.81
N ARG A 3 11.22 2.21 -6.82
CA ARG A 3 9.79 2.52 -6.65
C ARG A 3 9.02 1.23 -6.56
N ILE A 4 8.28 1.04 -5.46
CA ILE A 4 7.52 -0.19 -5.23
C ILE A 4 6.02 0.09 -5.24
N ALA A 5 5.25 -0.91 -5.67
CA ALA A 5 3.81 -0.97 -5.45
C ALA A 5 3.49 -2.06 -4.44
N ILE A 6 2.56 -1.80 -3.53
CA ILE A 6 2.14 -2.76 -2.50
C ILE A 6 0.70 -3.20 -2.81
N LEU A 7 0.46 -4.51 -2.85
CA LEU A 7 -0.87 -5.08 -3.09
C LEU A 7 -1.46 -5.58 -1.77
N ILE A 8 -2.70 -5.19 -1.45
CA ILE A 8 -3.38 -5.57 -0.21
C ILE A 8 -4.83 -6.03 -0.43
N SER A 9 -5.33 -6.81 0.52
CA SER A 9 -6.73 -7.28 0.56
C SER A 9 -7.40 -7.08 1.93
N GLY A 10 -6.75 -6.38 2.88
CA GLY A 10 -7.22 -6.32 4.26
C GLY A 10 -6.55 -5.26 5.14
N TYR A 11 -6.22 -5.64 6.38
CA TYR A 11 -5.85 -4.70 7.44
C TYR A 11 -4.58 -3.87 7.18
N GLY A 12 -3.62 -4.44 6.44
CA GLY A 12 -2.40 -3.74 6.04
C GLY A 12 -1.39 -3.54 7.17
N SER A 13 -1.21 -4.50 8.07
CA SER A 13 -0.13 -4.45 9.08
C SER A 13 1.26 -4.45 8.44
N ASN A 14 1.50 -5.28 7.42
CA ASN A 14 2.75 -5.26 6.66
C ASN A 14 2.95 -3.95 5.89
N LEU A 15 1.86 -3.35 5.38
CA LEU A 15 1.93 -2.01 4.79
C LEU A 15 2.43 -1.00 5.83
N GLN A 16 1.89 -1.03 7.06
CA GLN A 16 2.36 -0.12 8.12
C GLN A 16 3.85 -0.34 8.42
N ALA A 17 4.29 -1.59 8.59
CA ALA A 17 5.70 -1.87 8.85
C ALA A 17 6.64 -1.35 7.74
N ILE A 18 6.22 -1.45 6.47
CA ILE A 18 7.00 -0.93 5.35
C ILE A 18 6.99 0.61 5.32
N ILE A 19 5.85 1.24 5.61
CA ILE A 19 5.76 2.70 5.77
C ILE A 19 6.71 3.17 6.87
N ASP A 20 6.64 2.54 8.04
CA ASP A 20 7.45 2.90 9.20
C ASP A 20 8.95 2.76 8.87
N ALA A 21 9.37 1.69 8.19
CA ALA A 21 10.75 1.48 7.78
C ALA A 21 11.24 2.49 6.72
N VAL A 22 10.37 2.92 5.80
CA VAL A 22 10.70 3.97 4.83
C VAL A 22 10.85 5.33 5.53
N GLU A 23 9.90 5.69 6.40
CA GLU A 23 9.92 6.96 7.14
C GLU A 23 11.07 7.03 8.15
N ALA A 24 11.45 5.90 8.76
CA ALA A 24 12.61 5.78 9.64
C ALA A 24 13.96 5.79 8.90
N GLY A 25 13.96 5.70 7.56
CA GLY A 25 15.18 5.65 6.76
C GLY A 25 15.90 4.30 6.79
N GLU A 26 15.26 3.24 7.31
CA GLU A 26 15.77 1.86 7.27
C GLU A 26 15.76 1.30 5.84
N LEU A 27 14.91 1.86 4.97
CA LEU A 27 14.85 1.60 3.54
C LEU A 27 15.23 2.87 2.74
N PRO A 28 16.51 3.30 2.76
CA PRO A 28 16.95 4.65 2.35
C PRO A 28 16.85 4.93 0.84
N SER A 29 16.45 3.95 0.03
CA SER A 29 16.31 4.09 -1.43
C SER A 29 14.98 3.51 -1.92
N VAL A 30 13.97 3.42 -1.06
CA VAL A 30 12.64 2.90 -1.40
C VAL A 30 11.61 4.02 -1.34
N GLU A 31 10.78 4.09 -2.37
CA GLU A 31 9.58 4.93 -2.42
C GLU A 31 8.36 4.02 -2.59
N ILE A 32 7.37 4.14 -1.69
CA ILE A 32 6.07 3.48 -1.85
C ILE A 32 5.25 4.32 -2.84
N ALA A 33 5.36 4.00 -4.12
CA ALA A 33 4.76 4.79 -5.18
C ALA A 33 3.26 4.55 -5.34
N LEU A 34 2.76 3.38 -4.94
CA LEU A 34 1.37 2.99 -5.13
C LEU A 34 0.93 1.91 -4.14
N LEU A 35 -0.29 2.03 -3.62
CA LEU A 35 -1.04 0.94 -3.01
C LEU A 35 -2.13 0.47 -3.96
N VAL A 36 -2.21 -0.83 -4.21
CA VAL A 36 -3.31 -1.46 -4.96
C VAL A 36 -4.13 -2.31 -4.01
N SER A 37 -5.45 -2.14 -4.00
CA SER A 37 -6.33 -3.03 -3.25
C SER A 37 -7.45 -3.62 -4.08
N ASN A 38 -7.72 -4.90 -3.86
CA ASN A 38 -8.88 -5.57 -4.44
C ASN A 38 -10.15 -5.49 -3.58
N ARG A 39 -10.11 -4.83 -2.41
CA ARG A 39 -11.27 -4.63 -1.52
C ARG A 39 -11.39 -3.15 -1.14
N ARG A 40 -12.57 -2.53 -1.33
CA ARG A 40 -12.76 -1.09 -1.03
C ARG A 40 -12.69 -0.80 0.46
N GLU A 41 -13.01 -1.79 1.28
CA GLU A 41 -13.10 -1.68 2.74
C GLU A 41 -11.78 -2.07 3.44
N ALA A 42 -10.73 -2.39 2.67
CA ALA A 42 -9.42 -2.73 3.24
C ALA A 42 -8.90 -1.59 4.11
N TYR A 43 -8.72 -1.84 5.41
CA TYR A 43 -8.26 -0.82 6.35
C TYR A 43 -6.88 -0.24 5.97
N GLY A 44 -6.05 -1.01 5.25
CA GLY A 44 -4.78 -0.52 4.72
C GLY A 44 -4.92 0.67 3.76
N ILE A 45 -6.08 0.87 3.10
CA ILE A 45 -6.35 2.07 2.30
C ILE A 45 -6.31 3.32 3.18
N LYS A 46 -6.90 3.26 4.38
CA LYS A 46 -6.88 4.40 5.33
C LYS A 46 -5.45 4.72 5.79
N ARG A 47 -4.59 3.71 5.92
CA ARG A 47 -3.17 3.89 6.24
C ARG A 47 -2.45 4.60 5.09
N ALA A 48 -2.55 4.08 3.86
CA ALA A 48 -1.92 4.71 2.71
C ALA A 48 -2.34 6.17 2.51
N VAL A 49 -3.65 6.47 2.61
CA VAL A 49 -4.15 7.85 2.49
C VAL A 49 -3.57 8.76 3.57
N ARG A 50 -3.45 8.29 4.82
CA ARG A 50 -2.87 9.07 5.92
C ARG A 50 -1.41 9.46 5.67
N HIS A 51 -0.65 8.59 5.00
CA HIS A 51 0.76 8.81 4.67
C HIS A 51 0.96 9.36 3.24
N GLY A 52 -0.10 9.85 2.59
CA GLY A 52 -0.03 10.47 1.26
C GLY A 52 0.32 9.51 0.11
N ILE A 53 0.17 8.20 0.32
CA ILE A 53 0.46 7.19 -0.70
C ILE A 53 -0.74 7.07 -1.66
N PRO A 54 -0.54 7.20 -2.98
CA PRO A 54 -1.60 7.00 -3.96
C PRO A 54 -2.23 5.61 -3.85
N VAL A 55 -3.55 5.54 -4.00
CA VAL A 55 -4.30 4.27 -3.90
C VAL A 55 -5.11 4.02 -5.17
N VAL A 56 -5.00 2.81 -5.70
CA VAL A 56 -5.89 2.30 -6.76
C VAL A 56 -6.70 1.14 -6.23
N TYR A 57 -8.02 1.21 -6.40
CA TYR A 57 -8.91 0.07 -6.20
C TYR A 57 -9.02 -0.72 -7.50
N PHE A 58 -8.63 -1.99 -7.47
CA PHE A 58 -8.65 -2.91 -8.60
C PHE A 58 -9.31 -4.24 -8.18
N PRO A 59 -10.65 -4.36 -8.31
CA PRO A 59 -11.36 -5.58 -7.92
C PRO A 59 -10.99 -6.77 -8.80
N LEU A 60 -11.20 -7.96 -8.27
CA LEU A 60 -11.19 -9.17 -9.08
C LEU A 60 -12.35 -9.11 -10.07
N ALA A 61 -12.05 -9.39 -11.35
CA ALA A 61 -13.09 -9.60 -12.34
C ALA A 61 -13.86 -10.90 -12.02
N PRO A 62 -15.17 -10.97 -12.27
CA PRO A 62 -15.88 -12.24 -12.28
C PRO A 62 -15.23 -13.20 -13.28
N TYR A 63 -15.11 -14.48 -12.90
CA TYR A 63 -14.82 -15.53 -13.88
C TYR A 63 -16.12 -15.77 -14.67
N THR A 64 -16.20 -15.21 -15.89
CA THR A 64 -17.27 -15.47 -16.86
C THR A 64 -16.85 -16.55 -17.84
#